data_AF-A0A673I049-F1
#
_entry.id   AF-A0A673I049-F1
#
_cell.length_a   1.000
_cell.length_b   1.000
_cell.length_c   1.000
_cell.angle_alpha   90.00
_cell.angle_beta   90.00
_cell.angle_gamma   90.00
#
_symmetry.space_group_name_H-M   'P 1'
#
loop_
_entity.id
_entity.type
_entity.pdbx_description
1 polymer ?
#
loop_
_entity_poly.entity_id
_entity_poly.type
_entity_poly.pdbx_seq_one_letter_code
_entity_poly.pdbx_strand_id
1 'polypeptide(L)'
;MAWTSRLITVAVLIVLMGCFTGALGNYRRPTRVGVSCCKDVSKARIPPAIKLIGYKHQNALSPCVDAIIFYTEKEKYCSDPKARWIQDRLKGLEEIMD
;
A
#
# COMPACT_ATOMS: atom_id res chain seq x y z
N MET A 1 -20.65 57.26 -9.52
CA MET A 1 -20.74 55.91 -10.15
C MET A 1 -19.53 55.01 -9.89
N ALA A 2 -18.36 55.53 -9.47
CA ALA A 2 -17.20 54.69 -9.15
C ALA A 2 -17.30 53.89 -7.84
N TRP A 3 -18.11 54.35 -6.88
CA TRP A 3 -18.30 53.69 -5.57
C TRP A 3 -19.04 52.35 -5.71
N THR A 4 -20.13 52.31 -6.47
CA THR A 4 -20.88 51.06 -6.72
C THR A 4 -20.05 50.04 -7.47
N SER A 5 -19.24 50.47 -8.46
CA SER A 5 -18.29 49.60 -9.16
C SER A 5 -17.24 49.00 -8.22
N ARG A 6 -16.69 49.78 -7.29
CA ARG A 6 -15.73 49.30 -6.28
C ARG A 6 -16.35 48.29 -5.32
N LEU A 7 -17.60 48.51 -4.89
CA LEU A 7 -18.33 47.58 -4.03
C LEU A 7 -18.64 46.26 -4.75
N ILE A 8 -19.02 46.32 -6.03
CA ILE A 8 -19.26 45.13 -6.85
C ILE A 8 -17.96 44.34 -7.04
N THR A 9 -16.84 44.99 -7.33
CA THR A 9 -15.55 44.30 -7.45
C THR A 9 -15.11 43.63 -6.16
N VAL A 10 -15.30 44.27 -5.00
CA VAL A 10 -14.96 43.67 -3.70
C VAL A 10 -15.85 42.46 -3.39
N ALA A 11 -17.16 42.55 -3.68
CA ALA A 11 -18.09 41.44 -3.50
C ALA A 11 -17.71 40.22 -4.37
N VAL A 12 -17.33 40.44 -5.64
CA VAL A 12 -16.88 39.37 -6.54
C VAL A 12 -15.60 38.70 -6.03
N LEU A 13 -14.64 39.49 -5.53
CA LEU A 13 -13.38 38.95 -4.98
C LEU A 13 -13.62 38.10 -3.72
N ILE A 14 -14.54 38.50 -2.83
CA ILE A 14 -14.89 37.74 -1.62
C ILE A 14 -15.53 36.38 -1.98
N VAL A 15 -16.42 36.35 -2.97
CA VAL A 15 -17.06 35.11 -3.45
C VAL A 15 -16.01 34.15 -4.04
N LEU A 16 -15.09 34.66 -4.86
CA LEU A 16 -14.01 33.85 -5.44
C LEU A 16 -13.10 33.26 -4.35
N MET A 17 -12.73 34.05 -3.35
CA MET A 17 -11.86 33.61 -2.24
C MET A 17 -12.54 32.55 -1.35
N GLY A 18 -13.86 32.66 -1.14
CA GLY A 18 -14.65 31.66 -0.41
C GLY A 18 -14.76 30.30 -1.11
N CYS A 19 -14.67 30.25 -2.45
CA CYS A 19 -14.63 28.99 -3.18
C CYS A 19 -13.31 28.22 -2.98
N PHE A 20 -12.18 28.92 -2.78
CA PHE A 20 -10.87 28.27 -2.59
C PHE A 20 -10.70 27.65 -1.20
N THR A 21 -11.35 28.19 -0.16
CA THR A 21 -11.20 27.68 1.22
C THR A 21 -12.02 26.41 1.49
N GLY A 22 -13.05 26.12 0.69
CA GLY A 22 -13.89 24.91 0.82
C GLY A 22 -13.21 23.60 0.42
N ALA A 23 -12.08 23.66 -0.32
CA ALA A 23 -11.39 22.47 -0.81
C ALA A 23 -10.32 21.91 0.16
N LEU A 24 -9.91 22.67 1.18
CA LEU A 24 -8.81 22.26 2.08
C LEU A 24 -9.24 21.27 3.17
N GLY A 25 -10.52 21.22 3.55
CA GLY A 25 -11.00 20.36 4.64
C GLY A 25 -11.09 18.86 4.30
N ASN A 26 -11.10 18.52 3.01
CA ASN A 26 -11.29 17.14 2.53
C ASN A 26 -10.01 16.46 2.03
N TYR A 27 -8.85 17.10 2.15
CA TYR A 27 -7.57 16.41 1.91
C TYR A 27 -7.24 15.53 3.11
N ARG A 28 -8.02 14.45 3.30
CA ARG A 28 -7.66 13.34 4.20
C ARG A 28 -6.45 12.63 3.60
N ARG A 29 -5.25 13.16 3.87
CA ARG A 29 -4.03 12.38 3.74
C ARG A 29 -4.20 11.17 4.68
N PRO A 30 -4.14 9.93 4.19
CA PRO A 30 -4.20 8.77 5.07
C PRO A 30 -3.03 8.88 6.06
N THR A 31 -3.32 9.27 7.31
CA THR A 31 -2.31 9.43 8.37
C THR A 31 -1.73 8.10 8.82
N ARG A 32 -2.41 7.00 8.46
CA ARG A 32 -1.90 5.63 8.51
C ARG A 32 -2.26 4.92 7.21
N VAL A 33 -1.30 4.85 6.29
CA VAL A 33 -1.29 3.74 5.33
C VAL A 33 -0.92 2.50 6.12
N GLY A 34 -1.90 1.65 6.44
CA GLY A 34 -1.63 0.36 7.04
C GLY A 34 -0.87 -0.49 6.03
N VAL A 35 0.45 -0.56 6.14
CA VAL A 35 1.25 -1.46 5.32
C VAL A 35 0.92 -2.90 5.72
N SER A 36 0.19 -3.60 4.86
CA SER A 36 -0.11 -5.02 5.02
C SER A 36 1.11 -5.84 4.59
N CYS A 37 2.06 -6.01 5.52
CA CYS A 37 3.29 -6.74 5.30
C CYS A 37 3.46 -7.88 6.30
N CYS A 38 4.33 -8.84 5.97
CA CYS A 38 4.71 -9.90 6.89
C CYS A 38 5.53 -9.30 8.04
N LYS A 39 5.04 -9.48 9.27
CA LYS A 39 5.77 -9.11 10.51
C LYS A 39 6.53 -10.28 11.11
N ASP A 40 6.04 -11.49 10.86
CA ASP A 40 6.63 -12.75 11.30
C ASP A 40 6.73 -13.71 10.12
N VAL A 41 7.71 -14.61 10.19
CA VAL A 41 7.97 -15.61 9.15
C VAL A 41 7.95 -17.02 9.74
N SER A 42 7.42 -17.96 8.97
CA SER A 42 7.48 -19.38 9.29
C SER A 42 8.66 -20.06 8.61
N LYS A 43 9.35 -20.94 9.33
CA LYS A 43 10.34 -21.88 8.77
C LYS A 43 9.70 -23.21 8.36
N ALA A 44 8.45 -23.44 8.76
CA ALA A 44 7.74 -24.68 8.46
C ALA A 44 7.48 -24.80 6.96
N ARG A 45 7.59 -26.02 6.43
CA ARG A 45 7.37 -26.29 5.01
C ARG A 45 5.87 -26.20 4.70
N ILE A 46 5.52 -25.48 3.65
CA ILE A 46 4.16 -25.43 3.13
C ILE A 46 3.83 -26.82 2.52
N PRO A 47 2.70 -27.44 2.90
CA PRO A 47 2.29 -28.73 2.34
C PRO A 47 2.20 -28.68 0.80
N PRO A 48 2.67 -29.74 0.10
CA PRO A 48 2.66 -29.78 -1.36
C PRO A 48 1.25 -29.77 -1.96
N ALA A 49 0.24 -30.15 -1.18
CA ALA A 49 -1.18 -30.10 -1.57
C ALA A 49 -1.70 -28.66 -1.77
N ILE A 50 -1.01 -27.64 -1.25
CA ILE A 50 -1.40 -26.24 -1.40
C ILE A 50 -0.85 -25.73 -2.73
N LYS A 51 -1.77 -25.35 -3.63
CA LYS A 51 -1.46 -24.75 -4.92
C LYS A 51 -0.97 -23.30 -4.72
N LEU A 52 0.29 -23.08 -5.05
CA LEU A 52 0.92 -21.77 -5.03
C LEU A 52 0.80 -21.15 -6.43
N ILE A 53 0.31 -19.92 -6.51
CA ILE A 53 0.13 -19.17 -7.77
C ILE A 53 1.46 -18.53 -8.17
N GLY A 54 2.17 -18.00 -7.17
CA GLY A 54 3.44 -17.33 -7.36
C GLY A 54 4.02 -16.93 -6.01
N TYR A 55 5.15 -16.24 -6.05
CA TYR A 55 5.79 -15.73 -4.86
C TYR A 55 6.23 -14.28 -5.05
N LYS A 56 6.49 -13.60 -3.94
CA LYS A 56 7.11 -12.27 -3.92
C LYS A 56 8.14 -12.20 -2.82
N HIS A 57 9.31 -11.63 -3.12
CA HIS A 57 10.28 -11.30 -2.09
C HIS A 57 9.94 -9.95 -1.45
N GLN A 58 9.71 -9.96 -0.13
CA GLN A 58 9.53 -8.77 0.68
C GLN A 58 10.85 -8.45 1.40
N ASN A 59 11.43 -7.29 1.09
CA ASN A 59 12.59 -6.77 1.79
C ASN A 59 12.24 -6.35 3.23
N ALA A 60 13.19 -6.50 4.16
CA ALA A 60 13.02 -6.05 5.54
C ALA A 60 12.88 -4.52 5.61
N LEU A 61 11.81 -4.04 6.23
CA LEU A 61 11.58 -2.62 6.49
C LEU A 61 10.66 -2.50 7.71
N SER A 62 11.20 -2.11 8.86
CA SER A 62 10.45 -2.05 10.12
C SER A 62 9.10 -1.33 9.95
N PRO A 63 7.96 -1.95 10.31
CA PRO A 63 7.79 -3.16 11.14
C PRO A 63 7.79 -4.51 10.37
N CYS A 64 8.03 -4.49 9.07
CA CYS A 64 8.06 -5.66 8.20
C CYS A 64 9.42 -6.38 8.25
N VAL A 65 9.39 -7.70 8.21
CA VAL A 65 10.60 -8.54 8.18
C VAL A 65 10.91 -9.02 6.76
N ASP A 66 12.14 -9.48 6.55
CA ASP A 66 12.54 -10.16 5.32
C ASP A 66 11.75 -11.46 5.16
N ALA A 67 10.97 -11.58 4.09
CA ALA A 67 10.02 -12.68 3.91
C ALA A 67 9.82 -13.05 2.44
N ILE A 68 9.69 -14.35 2.16
CA ILE A 68 9.12 -14.83 0.90
C ILE A 68 7.62 -15.01 1.11
N ILE A 69 6.82 -14.25 0.37
CA ILE A 69 5.37 -14.30 0.41
C ILE A 69 4.90 -15.22 -0.70
N PHE A 70 4.34 -16.36 -0.34
CA PHE A 70 3.68 -17.23 -1.31
C PHE A 70 2.21 -16.86 -1.44
N TYR A 71 1.75 -16.66 -2.68
CA TYR A 71 0.35 -16.37 -2.99
C TYR A 71 -0.37 -17.67 -3.31
N THR A 72 -1.53 -17.85 -2.69
CA THR A 72 -2.46 -18.94 -3.00
C THR A 72 -3.81 -18.36 -3.36
N GLU A 73 -4.74 -19.21 -3.80
CA GLU A 73 -6.10 -18.79 -4.14
C GLU A 73 -6.86 -18.22 -2.93
N LYS A 74 -6.50 -18.65 -1.71
CA LYS A 74 -7.20 -18.27 -0.48
C LYS A 74 -6.43 -17.27 0.38
N GLU A 75 -5.13 -17.53 0.55
CA GLU A 75 -4.33 -16.88 1.60
C GLU A 75 -2.88 -16.62 1.13
N LYS A 76 -2.16 -15.79 1.89
CA LYS A 76 -0.74 -15.52 1.69
C LYS A 76 0.07 -16.16 2.80
N TYR A 77 1.16 -16.83 2.46
CA TYR A 77 2.06 -17.45 3.44
C TYR A 77 3.40 -16.70 3.52
N CYS A 78 3.70 -16.18 4.71
CA CYS A 78 4.99 -15.55 5.01
C CYS A 78 6.02 -16.61 5.43
N SER A 79 7.02 -16.85 4.59
CA SER A 79 8.07 -17.85 4.85
C SER A 79 9.45 -17.20 4.98
N ASP A 80 10.30 -17.78 5.82
CA ASP A 80 11.66 -17.30 6.06
C ASP A 80 12.53 -17.59 4.81
N PRO A 81 13.12 -16.58 4.15
CA PRO A 81 13.97 -16.77 2.97
C PRO A 81 15.18 -17.67 3.22
N LYS A 82 15.62 -17.82 4.48
CA LYS A 82 16.77 -18.65 4.86
C LYS A 82 16.40 -20.11 5.08
N ALA A 83 15.12 -20.49 4.99
CA ALA A 83 14.72 -21.88 5.15
C ALA A 83 15.20 -22.74 3.96
N ARG A 84 15.83 -23.89 4.25
CA ARG A 84 16.49 -24.76 3.25
C ARG A 84 15.58 -25.18 2.09
N TRP A 85 14.28 -25.30 2.34
CA TRP A 85 13.30 -25.76 1.34
C TRP A 85 12.83 -24.65 0.39
N ILE A 86 13.09 -23.37 0.70
CA ILE A 86 12.61 -22.23 -0.09
C ILE A 86 13.22 -22.28 -1.48
N GLN A 87 14.53 -22.43 -1.59
CA GLN A 87 15.22 -22.44 -2.88
C GLN A 87 14.67 -23.51 -3.82
N ASP A 88 14.36 -24.71 -3.30
CA ASP A 88 13.76 -25.76 -4.10
C ASP A 88 12.28 -25.50 -4.41
N ARG A 89 11.54 -24.86 -3.50
CA ARG A 89 10.13 -24.52 -3.74
C ARG A 89 9.96 -23.40 -4.75
N LEU A 90 10.89 -22.44 -4.78
CA LEU A 90 10.90 -21.32 -5.73
C LEU A 90 11.18 -21.79 -7.16
N LYS A 91 11.90 -22.90 -7.34
CA LYS A 91 12.13 -23.49 -8.67
C LYS A 91 10.80 -23.87 -9.31
N GLY A 92 10.42 -23.14 -10.36
CA GLY A 92 9.18 -23.38 -11.11
C GLY A 92 7.97 -22.58 -10.63
N LEU A 93 8.14 -21.66 -9.67
CA LEU A 93 7.15 -20.62 -9.37
C LEU A 93 7.54 -19.31 -10.05
N GLU A 94 6.54 -18.54 -10.47
CA GLU A 94 6.74 -17.20 -11.02
C GLU A 94 6.89 -16.18 -9.89
N GLU A 95 7.86 -15.27 -10.06
CA GLU A 95 8.02 -14.12 -9.17
C GLU A 95 7.08 -13.00 -9.60
N ILE A 96 6.21 -12.58 -8.69
CA ILE A 96 5.28 -11.49 -8.91
C ILE A 96 6.00 -10.19 -8.50
N MET A 97 6.47 -9.46 -9.51
CA MET A 97 6.96 -8.09 -9.36
C MET A 97 5.77 -7.13 -9.52
N ASP A 98 5.58 -6.23 -8.55
CA ASP A 98 4.57 -5.16 -8.65
C ASP A 98 5.02 -4.02 -9.57
#